data_AF-A0A3E4V5Y1-F1
#
_entry.id   AF-A0A3E4V5Y1-F1
#
_cell.length_a   1.000
_cell.length_b   1.000
_cell.length_c   1.000
_cell.angle_alpha   90.00
_cell.angle_beta   90.00
_cell.angle_gamma   90.00
#
_symmetry.space_group_name_H-M   'P 1'
#
loop_
_entity.id
_entity.type
_entity.pdbx_description
1 polymer ?
#
loop_
_entity_poly.entity_id
_entity_poly.type
_entity_poly.pdbx_seq_one_letter_code
_entity_poly.pdbx_strand_id
1 'polypeptide(L)'
;MNELQTSRLPSNFYVYEKNDYHSLDCQQESEELLEVIKTARKESDVQDYIKRNKKWFVPLSILKAYDFGHHFSCVVPEYQLGAEYRLDYLLIGKNSLGYQFVFVEFEDVNVDFKLKTTNSETDKVRKGINQIRDWKRWIEQNNGYFFNSEGIKEFTNNMPLWAFHYCLIVGRRDRMDDMSNQLRGETEKDTAVKIMSYDRLVDYVELLHNGI
;
A
#
# COMPACT_ATOMS: atom_id res chain seq x y z
N MET A 1 -21.23 7.45 -18.75
CA MET A 1 -20.48 7.28 -17.49
C MET A 1 -19.75 8.59 -17.27
N ASN A 2 -20.09 9.37 -16.25
CA ASN A 2 -19.41 10.66 -16.04
C ASN A 2 -17.95 10.38 -15.67
N GLU A 3 -17.02 11.05 -16.34
CA GLU A 3 -15.61 11.02 -15.97
C GLU A 3 -15.42 11.59 -14.56
N LEU A 4 -14.49 11.01 -13.80
CA LEU A 4 -14.16 11.46 -12.45
C LEU A 4 -13.70 12.91 -12.49
N GLN A 5 -14.37 13.78 -11.74
CA GLN A 5 -13.91 15.16 -11.54
C GLN A 5 -12.97 15.19 -10.34
N THR A 6 -11.66 15.19 -10.58
CA THR A 6 -10.63 15.21 -9.52
C THR A 6 -10.76 16.41 -8.59
N SER A 7 -11.35 17.52 -9.05
CA SER A 7 -11.68 18.70 -8.24
C SER A 7 -12.68 18.45 -7.10
N ARG A 8 -13.39 17.31 -7.11
CA ARG A 8 -14.30 16.90 -6.04
C ARG A 8 -13.62 16.08 -4.94
N LEU A 9 -12.36 15.70 -5.15
CA LEU A 9 -11.62 14.91 -4.18
C LEU A 9 -11.09 15.82 -3.05
N PRO A 10 -11.10 15.36 -1.80
CA PRO A 10 -10.47 16.07 -0.69
C PRO A 10 -8.97 16.32 -0.93
N SER A 11 -8.41 17.35 -0.29
CA SER A 11 -7.03 17.78 -0.53
C SER A 11 -5.94 16.77 -0.16
N ASN A 12 -6.28 15.74 0.63
CA ASN A 12 -5.38 14.64 0.97
C ASN A 12 -5.44 13.47 -0.03
N PHE A 13 -6.22 13.58 -1.12
CA PHE A 13 -6.23 12.61 -2.21
C PHE A 13 -5.24 13.07 -3.26
N TYR A 14 -4.06 12.45 -3.27
CA TYR A 14 -3.00 12.77 -4.20
C TYR A 14 -3.13 11.91 -5.45
N VAL A 15 -3.76 12.47 -6.48
CA VAL A 15 -3.87 11.86 -7.81
C VAL A 15 -2.56 12.05 -8.56
N TYR A 16 -2.07 10.98 -9.18
CA TYR A 16 -0.92 11.02 -10.07
C TYR A 16 -1.37 10.76 -11.51
N GLU A 17 -0.97 11.67 -12.39
CA GLU A 17 -1.14 11.58 -13.83
C GLU A 17 0.19 11.22 -14.51
N LYS A 18 0.12 10.93 -15.81
CA LYS A 18 1.29 10.54 -16.61
C LYS A 18 2.46 11.53 -16.49
N ASN A 19 2.18 12.83 -16.44
CA ASN A 19 3.21 13.87 -16.34
C ASN A 19 3.92 13.87 -14.98
N ASP A 20 3.22 13.52 -13.89
CA ASP A 20 3.82 13.42 -12.57
C ASP A 20 4.89 12.33 -12.56
N TYR A 21 4.57 11.15 -13.12
CA TYR A 21 5.52 10.05 -13.25
C TYR A 21 6.74 10.41 -14.12
N HIS A 22 6.53 11.09 -15.25
CA HIS A 22 7.62 11.51 -16.13
C HIS A 22 8.54 12.57 -15.52
N SER A 23 8.07 13.29 -14.50
CA SER A 23 8.88 14.28 -13.79
C SER A 23 9.79 13.66 -12.73
N LEU A 24 9.59 12.40 -12.36
CA LEU A 24 10.39 11.69 -11.36
C LEU A 24 11.71 11.20 -11.96
N ASP A 25 12.81 11.52 -11.30
CA ASP A 25 14.06 10.78 -11.48
C ASP A 25 13.96 9.46 -10.71
N CYS A 26 13.35 8.46 -11.34
CA CYS A 26 13.01 7.19 -10.68
C CYS A 26 14.25 6.44 -10.16
N GLN A 27 15.41 6.62 -10.82
CA GLN A 27 16.66 6.03 -10.38
C GLN A 27 17.16 6.71 -9.11
N GLN A 28 17.24 8.05 -9.11
CA GLN A 28 17.66 8.78 -7.92
C GLN A 28 16.70 8.52 -6.75
N GLU A 29 15.39 8.51 -7.00
CA GLU A 29 14.37 8.30 -5.98
C GLU A 29 14.42 6.90 -5.35
N SER A 30 14.73 5.87 -6.14
CA SER A 30 14.91 4.51 -5.63
C SER A 30 16.21 4.37 -4.82
N GLU A 31 17.30 4.99 -5.25
CA GLU A 31 18.58 5.04 -4.53
C GLU A 31 18.44 5.75 -3.18
N GLU A 32 17.75 6.91 -3.13
CA GLU A 32 17.48 7.63 -1.89
C GLU A 32 16.61 6.82 -0.93
N LEU A 33 15.54 6.18 -1.44
CA LEU A 33 14.71 5.30 -0.62
C LEU A 33 15.52 4.11 -0.09
N LEU A 34 16.40 3.53 -0.90
CA LEU A 34 17.27 2.42 -0.50
C LEU A 34 18.19 2.82 0.68
N GLU A 35 18.77 4.02 0.64
CA GLU A 35 19.61 4.52 1.73
C GLU A 35 18.80 4.77 3.01
N VAL A 36 17.57 5.27 2.89
CA VAL A 36 16.65 5.42 4.04
C VAL A 36 16.35 4.06 4.66
N ILE A 37 15.98 3.04 3.88
CA ILE A 37 15.64 1.72 4.44
C ILE A 37 16.85 0.96 4.99
N LYS A 38 18.08 1.29 4.56
CA LYS A 38 19.33 0.76 5.15
C LYS A 38 19.68 1.41 6.48
N THR A 39 19.37 2.70 6.64
CA THR A 39 19.76 3.49 7.81
C THR A 39 18.66 3.64 8.86
N ALA A 40 17.42 3.29 8.50
CA ALA A 40 16.27 3.28 9.39
C ALA A 40 16.54 2.42 10.64
N ARG A 41 16.24 2.99 11.81
CA ARG A 41 16.36 2.34 13.12
C ARG A 41 15.01 2.08 13.76
N LYS A 42 14.00 2.83 13.36
CA LYS A 42 12.61 2.71 13.81
C LYS A 42 11.70 2.49 12.62
N GLU A 43 10.59 1.80 12.88
CA GLU A 43 9.47 1.64 11.95
C GLU A 43 9.03 2.98 11.33
N SER A 44 8.99 4.04 12.14
CA SER A 44 8.57 5.37 11.71
C SER A 44 9.55 6.07 10.75
N ASP A 45 10.82 5.66 10.65
CA ASP A 45 11.83 6.43 9.93
C ASP A 45 11.53 6.50 8.41
N VAL A 46 11.08 5.38 7.84
CA VAL A 46 10.70 5.33 6.41
C VAL A 46 9.42 6.11 6.16
N GLN A 47 8.43 5.98 7.06
CA GLN A 47 7.18 6.73 6.95
C GLN A 47 7.41 8.24 7.09
N ASP A 48 8.25 8.66 8.03
CA ASP A 48 8.64 10.05 8.24
C ASP A 48 9.35 10.63 7.01
N TYR A 49 10.25 9.86 6.40
CA TYR A 49 10.90 10.24 5.15
C TYR A 49 9.87 10.49 4.03
N ILE A 50 8.92 9.58 3.84
CA ILE A 50 7.86 9.73 2.82
C ILE A 50 7.03 10.98 3.10
N LYS A 51 6.54 11.14 4.34
CA LYS A 51 5.63 12.21 4.74
C LYS A 51 6.29 13.59 4.69
N ARG A 52 7.51 13.74 5.23
CA ARG A 52 8.22 15.04 5.28
C ARG A 52 8.60 15.55 3.90
N ASN A 53 8.94 14.63 2.98
CA ASN A 53 9.33 14.96 1.62
C ASN A 53 8.15 14.90 0.63
N LYS A 54 6.93 14.56 1.08
CA LYS A 54 5.74 14.36 0.25
C LYS A 54 5.98 13.39 -0.91
N LYS A 55 6.79 12.35 -0.68
CA LYS A 55 7.14 11.33 -1.68
C LYS A 55 6.02 10.29 -1.82
N TRP A 56 4.80 10.76 -2.09
CA TRP A 56 3.59 9.92 -2.13
C TRP A 56 3.60 8.88 -3.27
N PHE A 57 4.43 9.09 -4.29
CA PHE A 57 4.70 8.08 -5.31
C PHE A 57 5.32 6.79 -4.73
N VAL A 58 6.00 6.85 -3.59
CA VAL A 58 6.60 5.68 -2.92
C VAL A 58 5.51 4.67 -2.53
N PRO A 59 4.53 4.99 -1.66
CA PRO A 59 3.42 4.08 -1.39
C PRO A 59 2.56 3.82 -2.63
N LEU A 60 2.39 4.80 -3.53
CA LEU A 60 1.60 4.59 -4.76
C LEU A 60 2.22 3.51 -5.68
N SER A 61 3.54 3.36 -5.68
CA SER A 61 4.25 2.35 -6.48
C SER A 61 3.84 0.91 -6.16
N ILE A 62 3.24 0.66 -4.98
CA ILE A 62 2.64 -0.63 -4.60
C ILE A 62 1.61 -1.10 -5.62
N LEU A 63 0.93 -0.18 -6.33
CA LEU A 63 -0.02 -0.55 -7.38
C LEU A 63 0.62 -1.39 -8.50
N LYS A 64 1.96 -1.34 -8.69
CA LYS A 64 2.68 -2.25 -9.60
C LYS A 64 2.59 -3.73 -9.23
N ALA A 65 2.19 -4.07 -8.01
CA ALA A 65 1.92 -5.44 -7.61
C ALA A 65 0.57 -5.97 -8.13
N TYR A 66 -0.23 -5.11 -8.76
CA TYR A 66 -1.60 -5.37 -9.19
C TYR A 66 -1.77 -5.09 -10.69
N ASP A 67 -2.86 -5.59 -11.27
CA ASP A 67 -3.22 -5.40 -12.68
C ASP A 67 -4.10 -4.15 -12.91
N PHE A 68 -4.00 -3.17 -12.01
CA PHE A 68 -4.77 -1.92 -12.05
C PHE A 68 -3.95 -0.73 -11.55
N GLY A 69 -4.38 0.48 -11.95
CA GLY A 69 -3.70 1.74 -11.66
C GLY A 69 -3.27 2.52 -12.92
N HIS A 70 -3.14 1.83 -14.05
CA HIS A 70 -2.75 2.42 -15.33
C HIS A 70 -3.80 3.38 -15.95
N HIS A 71 -5.08 3.30 -15.56
CA HIS A 71 -6.10 4.27 -15.99
C HIS A 71 -6.34 5.42 -15.00
N PHE A 72 -5.93 5.25 -13.75
CA PHE A 72 -6.04 6.23 -12.67
C PHE A 72 -5.30 5.68 -11.45
N SER A 73 -4.59 6.54 -10.75
CA SER A 73 -3.81 6.20 -9.57
C SER A 73 -3.88 7.35 -8.58
N CYS A 74 -4.26 7.05 -7.34
CA CYS A 74 -4.35 8.00 -6.25
C CYS A 74 -3.89 7.35 -4.95
N VAL A 75 -3.24 8.13 -4.09
CA VAL A 75 -2.86 7.74 -2.74
C VAL A 75 -3.45 8.71 -1.73
N VAL A 76 -4.00 8.15 -0.66
CA VAL A 76 -4.55 8.87 0.48
C VAL A 76 -3.78 8.44 1.73
N PRO A 77 -2.85 9.28 2.23
CA PRO A 77 -2.12 8.97 3.45
C PRO A 77 -3.03 9.05 4.68
N GLU A 78 -2.78 8.18 5.65
CA GLU A 78 -3.40 8.22 6.98
C GLU A 78 -4.94 8.20 6.98
N TYR A 79 -5.52 7.48 6.02
CA TYR A 79 -6.97 7.40 5.82
C TYR A 79 -7.67 6.78 7.05
N GLN A 80 -8.77 7.41 7.48
CA GLN A 80 -9.56 6.97 8.63
C GLN A 80 -10.67 6.01 8.20
N LEU A 81 -10.71 4.83 8.82
CA LEU A 81 -11.87 3.94 8.79
C LEU A 81 -12.71 4.20 10.03
N GLY A 82 -13.72 5.04 9.86
CA GLY A 82 -14.55 5.49 10.97
C GLY A 82 -13.73 6.31 11.96
N ALA A 83 -13.96 6.08 13.24
CA ALA A 83 -13.15 6.65 14.33
C ALA A 83 -12.19 5.60 14.93
N GLU A 84 -12.28 4.35 14.50
CA GLU A 84 -11.64 3.20 15.12
C GLU A 84 -10.24 2.91 14.57
N TYR A 85 -10.07 3.04 13.26
CA TYR A 85 -8.82 2.64 12.61
C TYR A 85 -8.26 3.72 11.70
N ARG A 86 -6.94 3.75 11.62
CA ARG A 86 -6.18 4.58 10.69
C ARG A 86 -5.27 3.68 9.88
N LEU A 87 -5.41 3.73 8.57
CA LEU A 87 -4.51 3.07 7.62
C LEU A 87 -3.23 3.88 7.53
N ASP A 88 -2.09 3.28 7.17
CA ASP A 88 -0.94 4.08 6.74
C ASP A 88 -1.23 4.74 5.39
N TYR A 89 -1.76 3.96 4.44
CA TYR A 89 -2.18 4.47 3.13
C TYR A 89 -3.41 3.72 2.60
N LEU A 90 -4.29 4.47 1.93
CA LEU A 90 -5.28 3.93 1.01
C LEU A 90 -4.84 4.25 -0.42
N LEU A 91 -4.67 3.23 -1.25
CA LEU A 91 -4.39 3.40 -2.67
C LEU A 91 -5.67 3.16 -3.46
N ILE A 92 -5.90 3.97 -4.47
CA ILE A 92 -7.04 3.85 -5.37
C ILE A 92 -6.48 3.75 -6.78
N GLY A 93 -6.74 2.63 -7.44
CA GLY A 93 -6.31 2.38 -8.80
C GLY A 93 -7.48 2.03 -9.71
N LYS A 94 -7.32 2.21 -11.02
CA LYS A 94 -8.34 1.85 -12.00
C LYS A 94 -7.74 1.07 -13.16
N ASN A 95 -8.50 0.10 -13.66
CA ASN A 95 -8.31 -0.53 -14.97
C ASN A 95 -9.65 -0.55 -15.74
N SER A 96 -9.75 -1.38 -16.77
CA SER A 96 -11.00 -1.52 -17.55
C SER A 96 -12.17 -2.09 -16.75
N LEU A 97 -11.92 -2.77 -15.62
CA LEU A 97 -12.96 -3.36 -14.77
C LEU A 97 -13.53 -2.39 -13.73
N GLY A 98 -12.91 -1.23 -13.55
CA GLY A 98 -13.35 -0.20 -12.60
C GLY A 98 -12.29 0.19 -11.58
N TYR A 99 -12.72 0.95 -10.57
CA TYR A 99 -11.91 1.38 -9.44
C TYR A 99 -11.74 0.26 -8.42
N GLN A 100 -10.53 0.15 -7.90
CA GLN A 100 -10.13 -0.83 -6.90
C GLN A 100 -9.28 -0.13 -5.83
N PHE A 101 -9.27 -0.69 -4.63
CA PHE A 101 -8.67 -0.10 -3.44
C PHE A 101 -7.64 -1.05 -2.85
N VAL A 102 -6.50 -0.52 -2.42
CA VAL A 102 -5.50 -1.24 -1.65
C VAL A 102 -5.35 -0.57 -0.29
N PHE A 103 -5.67 -1.31 0.77
CA PHE A 103 -5.50 -0.90 2.16
C PHE A 103 -4.11 -1.34 2.61
N VAL A 104 -3.25 -0.38 2.95
CA VAL A 104 -1.82 -0.64 3.16
C VAL A 104 -1.42 -0.37 4.61
N GLU A 105 -0.75 -1.35 5.22
CA GLU A 105 -0.05 -1.22 6.50
C GLU A 105 1.47 -1.34 6.27
N PHE A 106 2.24 -0.46 6.90
CA PHE A 106 3.70 -0.51 6.98
C PHE A 106 4.10 -0.95 8.39
N GLU A 107 4.76 -2.10 8.48
CA GLU A 107 5.39 -2.58 9.72
C GLU A 107 6.91 -2.40 9.65
N ASP A 108 7.60 -2.79 10.72
CA ASP A 108 9.03 -2.54 10.91
C ASP A 108 9.90 -3.05 9.73
N VAL A 109 10.78 -2.19 9.22
CA VAL A 109 11.76 -2.51 8.18
C VAL A 109 12.83 -3.50 8.67
N ASN A 110 13.15 -3.51 9.96
CA ASN A 110 14.24 -4.29 10.54
C ASN A 110 13.79 -5.60 11.19
N VAL A 111 12.60 -6.10 10.86
CA VAL A 111 12.11 -7.36 11.41
C VAL A 111 12.39 -8.54 10.49
N ASP A 112 12.74 -9.68 11.10
CA ASP A 112 12.78 -10.96 10.39
C ASP A 112 11.34 -11.42 10.15
N PHE A 113 11.05 -12.05 9.01
CA PHE A 113 9.68 -12.45 8.70
C PHE A 113 9.19 -13.57 9.64
N LYS A 114 10.07 -14.54 9.93
CA LYS A 114 9.79 -15.67 10.82
C LYS A 114 10.64 -15.64 12.10
N LEU A 115 10.14 -16.31 13.13
CA LEU A 115 10.91 -16.61 14.33
C LEU A 115 12.06 -17.56 14.00
N LYS A 116 13.24 -17.35 14.62
CA LYS A 116 14.40 -18.23 14.40
C LYS A 116 14.21 -19.63 15.01
N THR A 117 13.35 -19.73 16.01
CA THR A 117 13.13 -20.96 16.80
C THR A 117 11.94 -21.79 16.32
N THR A 118 11.04 -21.21 15.53
CA THR A 118 9.82 -21.89 15.03
C THR A 118 9.48 -21.44 13.61
N ASN A 119 8.82 -22.29 12.82
CA ASN A 119 8.31 -21.91 11.50
C ASN A 119 7.01 -21.11 11.62
N SER A 120 7.08 -19.95 12.26
CA SER A 120 5.92 -19.06 12.46
C SER A 120 6.37 -17.61 12.30
N GLU A 121 5.46 -16.75 11.88
CA GLU A 121 5.73 -15.33 11.64
C GLU A 121 6.17 -14.64 12.94
N THR A 122 6.94 -13.56 12.84
CA THR A 122 7.27 -12.73 14.02
C THR A 122 6.06 -11.93 14.49
N ASP A 123 6.11 -11.43 15.73
CA ASP A 123 4.98 -10.71 16.32
C ASP A 123 4.63 -9.43 15.56
N LYS A 124 5.60 -8.76 14.94
CA LYS A 124 5.35 -7.59 14.07
C LYS A 124 4.54 -7.96 12.83
N VAL A 125 4.92 -9.04 12.15
CA VAL A 125 4.16 -9.54 10.99
C VAL A 125 2.74 -9.93 11.40
N ARG A 126 2.58 -10.66 12.50
CA ARG A 126 1.25 -11.05 13.02
C ARG A 126 0.41 -9.83 13.41
N LYS A 127 1.02 -8.81 14.01
CA LYS A 127 0.35 -7.57 14.40
C LYS A 127 -0.20 -6.83 13.18
N GLY A 128 0.62 -6.62 12.14
CA GLY A 128 0.17 -6.01 10.89
C GLY A 128 -0.96 -6.80 10.21
N ILE A 129 -0.85 -8.14 10.18
CA ILE A 129 -1.93 -9.01 9.65
C ILE A 129 -3.21 -8.86 10.47
N ASN A 130 -3.13 -8.78 11.79
CA ASN A 130 -4.30 -8.62 12.65
C ASN A 130 -4.95 -7.24 12.47
N GLN A 131 -4.17 -6.16 12.34
CA GLN A 131 -4.70 -4.84 12.00
C GLN A 131 -5.47 -4.87 10.68
N ILE A 132 -4.90 -5.49 9.64
CA ILE A 132 -5.57 -5.68 8.34
C ILE A 132 -6.85 -6.51 8.47
N ARG A 133 -6.86 -7.57 9.30
CA ARG A 133 -8.07 -8.37 9.56
C ARG A 133 -9.16 -7.54 10.24
N ASP A 134 -8.80 -6.64 11.15
CA ASP A 134 -9.75 -5.76 11.80
C ASP A 134 -10.34 -4.75 10.81
N TRP A 135 -9.54 -4.24 9.87
CA TRP A 135 -10.03 -3.41 8.77
C TRP A 135 -11.00 -4.16 7.85
N LYS A 136 -10.68 -5.41 7.48
CA LYS A 136 -11.57 -6.28 6.69
C LYS A 136 -12.95 -6.39 7.35
N ARG A 137 -12.97 -6.76 8.63
CA ARG A 137 -14.22 -6.86 9.42
C ARG A 137 -14.97 -5.54 9.47
N TRP A 138 -14.24 -4.43 9.68
CA TRP A 138 -14.86 -3.11 9.73
C TRP A 138 -15.50 -2.74 8.39
N ILE A 139 -14.82 -2.97 7.26
CA ILE A 139 -15.37 -2.69 5.93
C ILE A 139 -16.60 -3.56 5.64
N GLU A 140 -16.57 -4.85 6.00
CA GLU A 140 -17.72 -5.75 5.85
C GLU A 140 -18.94 -5.26 6.64
N GLN A 141 -18.73 -4.76 7.86
CA GLN A 141 -19.79 -4.27 8.74
C GLN A 141 -20.27 -2.85 8.40
N ASN A 142 -19.41 -2.03 7.79
CA ASN A 142 -19.63 -0.59 7.60
C ASN A 142 -19.55 -0.18 6.11
N ASN A 143 -19.80 -1.09 5.17
CA ASN A 143 -19.60 -0.84 3.73
C ASN A 143 -20.34 0.41 3.23
N GLY A 144 -21.59 0.63 3.65
CA GLY A 144 -22.38 1.80 3.29
C GLY A 144 -21.80 3.09 3.84
N TYR A 145 -21.24 3.06 5.04
CA TYR A 145 -20.53 4.22 5.60
C TYR A 145 -19.26 4.52 4.79
N PHE A 146 -18.45 3.50 4.49
CA PHE A 146 -17.25 3.65 3.67
C PHE A 146 -17.57 4.22 2.28
N PHE A 147 -18.56 3.65 1.58
CA PHE A 147 -18.93 4.09 0.23
C PHE A 147 -19.55 5.48 0.15
N ASN A 148 -20.19 5.95 1.22
CA ASN A 148 -20.76 7.30 1.27
C ASN A 148 -19.80 8.36 1.82
N SER A 149 -18.61 7.95 2.27
CA SER A 149 -17.61 8.88 2.78
C SER A 149 -17.11 9.85 1.69
N GLU A 150 -16.70 11.03 2.13
CA GLU A 150 -16.21 12.09 1.25
C GLU A 150 -14.98 11.63 0.46
N GLY A 151 -14.91 11.96 -0.82
CA GLY A 151 -13.90 11.44 -1.75
C GLY A 151 -14.18 10.02 -2.24
N ILE A 152 -14.47 9.07 -1.34
CA ILE A 152 -14.70 7.65 -1.73
C ILE A 152 -15.93 7.49 -2.62
N LYS A 153 -17.02 8.20 -2.31
CA LYS A 153 -18.28 8.15 -3.09
C LYS A 153 -18.11 8.46 -4.58
N GLU A 154 -17.05 9.15 -4.98
CA GLU A 154 -16.78 9.48 -6.39
C GLU A 154 -16.34 8.25 -7.21
N PHE A 155 -15.91 7.17 -6.54
CA PHE A 155 -15.42 5.95 -7.20
C PHE A 155 -16.47 4.82 -7.25
N THR A 156 -17.51 4.87 -6.41
CA THR A 156 -18.41 3.73 -6.10
C THR A 156 -19.30 3.30 -7.26
N ASN A 157 -19.56 4.19 -8.22
CA ASN A 157 -20.40 3.90 -9.39
C ASN A 157 -19.75 2.95 -10.40
N ASN A 158 -18.46 2.64 -10.27
CA ASN A 158 -17.73 1.78 -11.19
C ASN A 158 -16.67 0.96 -10.44
N MET A 159 -17.12 -0.01 -9.64
CA MET A 159 -16.26 -0.92 -8.88
C MET A 159 -16.72 -2.38 -9.06
N PRO A 160 -15.79 -3.33 -9.23
CA PRO A 160 -16.13 -4.75 -9.15
C PRO A 160 -16.43 -5.19 -7.71
N LEU A 161 -17.09 -6.35 -7.55
CA LEU A 161 -17.41 -6.91 -6.22
C LEU A 161 -16.16 -7.28 -5.40
N TRP A 162 -15.04 -7.52 -6.07
CA TRP A 162 -13.73 -7.86 -5.49
C TRP A 162 -12.77 -6.66 -5.47
N ALA A 163 -13.28 -5.44 -5.42
CA ALA A 163 -12.48 -4.22 -5.52
C ALA A 163 -11.56 -3.94 -4.32
N PHE A 164 -11.61 -4.74 -3.24
CA PHE A 164 -10.84 -4.50 -2.02
C PHE A 164 -9.66 -5.45 -1.88
N HIS A 165 -8.47 -4.87 -1.84
CA HIS A 165 -7.19 -5.55 -1.70
C HIS A 165 -6.48 -5.04 -0.45
N TYR A 166 -5.59 -5.86 0.11
CA TYR A 166 -4.90 -5.52 1.35
C TYR A 166 -3.42 -5.82 1.19
N CYS A 167 -2.58 -4.93 1.71
CA CYS A 167 -1.14 -5.04 1.58
C CYS A 167 -0.43 -4.76 2.91
N LEU A 168 0.54 -5.61 3.24
CA LEU A 168 1.48 -5.42 4.33
C LEU A 168 2.89 -5.24 3.76
N ILE A 169 3.52 -4.11 4.10
CA ILE A 169 4.94 -3.86 3.84
C ILE A 169 5.71 -4.14 5.12
N VAL A 170 6.63 -5.12 5.10
CA VAL A 170 7.33 -5.55 6.32
C VAL A 170 8.70 -6.16 6.01
N GLY A 171 9.69 -5.80 6.82
CA GLY A 171 11.03 -6.38 6.76
C GLY A 171 11.80 -6.11 5.47
N ARG A 172 12.98 -6.73 5.38
CA ARG A 172 13.89 -6.66 4.25
C ARG A 172 14.09 -8.03 3.62
N ARG A 173 14.48 -8.06 2.35
CA ARG A 173 14.70 -9.28 1.56
C ARG A 173 15.85 -10.13 2.12
N ASP A 174 16.90 -9.49 2.63
CA ASP A 174 18.04 -10.16 3.28
C ASP A 174 17.69 -10.78 4.64
N ARG A 175 16.50 -10.49 5.17
CA ARG A 175 15.92 -11.08 6.38
C ARG A 175 14.85 -12.16 6.09
N MET A 176 14.77 -12.61 4.85
CA MET A 176 13.89 -13.70 4.41
C MET A 176 14.74 -14.83 3.81
N ASP A 177 14.80 -15.97 4.51
CA ASP A 177 15.31 -17.21 3.94
C ASP A 177 14.24 -17.94 3.11
N ASP A 178 14.58 -19.08 2.50
CA ASP A 178 13.66 -19.85 1.66
C ASP A 178 12.38 -20.27 2.42
N MET A 179 12.53 -20.69 3.68
CA MET A 179 11.42 -21.06 4.54
C MET A 179 10.54 -19.84 4.88
N SER A 180 11.13 -18.67 5.09
CA SER A 180 10.42 -17.41 5.29
C SER A 180 9.61 -17.04 4.05
N ASN A 181 10.17 -17.24 2.85
CA ASN A 181 9.48 -16.98 1.59
C ASN A 181 8.31 -17.94 1.36
N GLN A 182 8.48 -19.22 1.70
CA GLN A 182 7.39 -20.20 1.64
C GLN A 182 6.27 -19.82 2.63
N LEU A 183 6.62 -19.57 3.89
CA LEU A 183 5.65 -19.14 4.90
C LEU A 183 4.92 -17.87 4.48
N ARG A 184 5.64 -16.88 3.93
CA ARG A 184 5.02 -15.66 3.39
C ARG A 184 3.97 -15.99 2.33
N GLY A 185 4.28 -16.88 1.38
CA GLY A 185 3.33 -17.30 0.34
C GLY A 185 2.11 -18.04 0.90
N GLU A 186 2.29 -18.90 1.90
CA GLU A 186 1.21 -19.57 2.61
C GLU A 186 0.31 -18.54 3.32
N THR A 187 0.91 -17.61 4.06
CA THR A 187 0.19 -16.51 4.73
C THR A 187 -0.56 -15.62 3.75
N GLU A 188 0.05 -15.24 2.60
CA GLU A 188 -0.60 -14.44 1.56
C GLU A 188 -1.87 -15.13 1.05
N LYS A 189 -1.78 -16.45 0.79
CA LYS A 189 -2.89 -17.28 0.31
C LYS A 189 -4.01 -17.40 1.35
N ASP A 190 -3.66 -17.72 2.59
CA ASP A 190 -4.63 -18.00 3.65
C ASP A 190 -5.35 -16.74 4.13
N THR A 191 -4.68 -15.59 4.04
CA THR A 191 -5.23 -14.33 4.52
C THR A 191 -5.77 -13.42 3.42
N ALA A 192 -5.48 -13.70 2.15
CA ALA A 192 -5.71 -12.80 1.03
C ALA A 192 -5.16 -11.39 1.32
N VAL A 193 -3.89 -11.34 1.76
CA VAL A 193 -3.13 -10.12 2.01
C VAL A 193 -1.85 -10.22 1.19
N LYS A 194 -1.53 -9.20 0.39
CA LYS A 194 -0.26 -9.10 -0.31
C LYS A 194 0.83 -8.71 0.68
N ILE A 195 1.92 -9.47 0.77
CA ILE A 195 3.01 -9.21 1.72
C ILE A 195 4.30 -8.97 0.93
N MET A 196 4.89 -7.79 1.13
CA MET A 196 6.08 -7.36 0.41
C MET A 196 7.14 -6.78 1.35
N SER A 197 8.41 -6.92 0.98
CA SER A 197 9.51 -6.26 1.70
C SER A 197 9.68 -4.81 1.25
N TYR A 198 10.36 -4.00 2.05
CA TYR A 198 10.73 -2.63 1.65
C TYR A 198 11.64 -2.61 0.42
N ASP A 199 12.47 -3.63 0.19
CA ASP A 199 13.27 -3.73 -1.04
C ASP A 199 12.40 -3.84 -2.29
N ARG A 200 11.25 -4.52 -2.20
CA ARG A 200 10.31 -4.58 -3.33
C ARG A 200 9.73 -3.21 -3.65
N LEU A 201 9.53 -2.38 -2.63
CA LEU A 201 9.06 -1.00 -2.80
C LEU A 201 10.09 -0.16 -3.56
N VAL A 202 11.39 -0.32 -3.24
CA VAL A 202 12.50 0.29 -3.98
C VAL A 202 12.46 -0.12 -5.46
N ASP A 203 12.33 -1.42 -5.74
CA ASP A 203 12.24 -1.92 -7.12
C ASP A 203 11.04 -1.28 -7.87
N TYR A 204 9.90 -1.09 -7.20
CA TYR A 204 8.72 -0.49 -7.84
C TYR A 204 8.85 1.01 -8.08
N VAL A 205 9.52 1.74 -7.19
CA VAL A 205 9.84 3.16 -7.40
C VAL A 205 10.74 3.32 -8.63
N GLU A 206 11.76 2.48 -8.78
CA GLU A 206 12.66 2.51 -9.93
C GLU A 206 11.89 2.32 -11.26
N LEU A 207 10.83 1.49 -11.24
CA LEU A 207 10.00 1.18 -12.40
C LEU A 207 8.88 2.20 -12.68
N LEU A 208 8.75 3.29 -11.91
CA LEU A 208 7.67 4.29 -12.08
C LEU A 208 7.75 5.11 -13.37
N HIS A 209 8.89 5.11 -14.07
CA HIS A 209 9.07 5.88 -15.30
C HIS A 209 8.05 5.52 -16.42
N ASN A 210 7.39 4.36 -16.33
CA ASN A 210 6.35 3.90 -17.24
C ASN A 210 4.91 4.21 -16.76
N GLY A 211 4.73 4.95 -15.66
CA GLY A 211 3.46 5.00 -14.94
C GLY A 211 3.28 3.76 -14.06
N ILE A 212 2.05 3.47 -13.63
CA ILE A 212 1.71 2.21 -12.92
C ILE A 212 1.53 1.07 -13.92
#